data_AF-A0A9Q8Q8U0-F1
#
_entry.id   AF-A0A9Q8Q8U0-F1
#
_cell.length_a   1.000
_cell.length_b   1.000
_cell.length_c   1.000
_cell.angle_alpha   90.00
_cell.angle_beta   90.00
_cell.angle_gamma   90.00
#
_symmetry.space_group_name_H-M   'P 1'
#
loop_
_entity.id
_entity.type
_entity.pdbx_description
1 polymer ?
#
loop_
_entity_poly.entity_id
_entity_poly.type
_entity_poly.pdbx_seq_one_letter_code
_entity_poly.pdbx_strand_id
1 'polypeptide(L)'
;MDALLSYGESESACDGLAYTYSSTYHDGTLKLYAHQVQASASSGGRPEYHMTKIRGFDMTDSRDTFVAGATAFRNARDLAKRHRDNLIQAANAKIAVEDAVATDVVLVESLGEQTERVDSIRSVQSTRWKDAHDALQKQIAGEERQPHSEDDANSQPYVA
;
A
#
# COMPACT_ATOMS: atom_id res chain seq x y z
N MET A 1 -11.03 -2.68 0.97
CA MET A 1 -9.96 -1.92 1.64
C MET A 1 -10.49 -0.58 2.12
N ASP A 2 -11.30 0.10 1.30
CA ASP A 2 -11.82 1.46 1.57
C ASP A 2 -12.50 1.63 2.93
N ALA A 3 -13.34 0.68 3.36
CA ALA A 3 -13.97 0.74 4.68
C ALA A 3 -12.98 0.76 5.85
N LEU A 4 -11.79 0.17 5.69
CA LEU A 4 -10.71 0.24 6.70
C LEU A 4 -9.98 1.59 6.65
N LEU A 5 -9.82 2.16 5.45
CA LEU A 5 -9.19 3.48 5.27
C LEU A 5 -10.07 4.60 5.86
N SER A 6 -11.38 4.55 5.64
CA SER A 6 -12.33 5.54 6.15
C SER A 6 -12.86 5.21 7.55
N TYR A 7 -12.29 4.22 8.25
CA TYR A 7 -12.77 3.85 9.58
C TYR A 7 -12.56 5.01 10.56
N GLY A 8 -13.63 5.45 11.22
CA GLY A 8 -13.64 6.59 12.14
C GLY A 8 -13.66 7.98 11.46
N GLU A 9 -13.71 8.04 10.12
CA GLU A 9 -13.77 9.31 9.38
C GLU A 9 -15.20 9.59 8.89
N SER A 10 -15.61 10.87 8.91
CA SER A 10 -16.94 11.29 8.42
C SER A 10 -17.03 11.35 6.89
N GLU A 11 -15.90 11.37 6.18
CA GLU A 11 -15.82 11.40 4.72
C GLU A 11 -15.03 10.19 4.19
N SER A 12 -15.31 9.79 2.94
CA SER A 12 -14.58 8.71 2.29
C SER A 12 -13.13 9.11 2.05
N ALA A 13 -12.22 8.63 2.92
CA ALA A 13 -10.77 8.83 2.81
C ALA A 13 -10.15 7.96 1.69
N CYS A 14 -10.64 8.13 0.46
CA CYS A 14 -9.98 7.60 -0.73
C CYS A 14 -8.74 8.44 -1.01
N ASP A 15 -7.56 7.91 -0.71
CA ASP A 15 -6.27 8.54 -0.98
C ASP A 15 -5.80 8.37 -2.44
N GLY A 16 -6.60 7.71 -3.28
CA GLY A 16 -6.29 7.44 -4.69
C GLY A 16 -5.20 6.38 -4.89
N LEU A 17 -4.77 5.69 -3.83
CA LEU A 17 -3.72 4.68 -3.90
C LEU A 17 -4.26 3.28 -4.20
N ALA A 18 -3.38 2.42 -4.72
CA ALA A 18 -3.71 1.05 -5.07
C ALA A 18 -3.32 0.06 -3.95
N TYR A 19 -4.31 -0.42 -3.19
CA TYR A 19 -4.09 -1.40 -2.12
C TYR A 19 -4.60 -2.81 -2.46
N THR A 20 -5.35 -2.93 -3.55
CA THR A 20 -5.95 -4.20 -3.98
C THR A 20 -5.36 -4.60 -5.31
N TYR A 21 -5.09 -5.89 -5.48
CA TYR A 21 -4.53 -6.46 -6.69
C TYR A 21 -5.40 -7.62 -7.17
N SER A 22 -5.49 -7.80 -8.48
CA SER A 22 -6.08 -9.00 -9.07
C SER A 22 -5.14 -9.63 -10.08
N SER A 23 -5.43 -10.88 -10.42
CA SER A 23 -4.71 -11.62 -11.44
C SER A 23 -5.67 -12.35 -12.35
N THR A 24 -5.33 -12.46 -13.63
CA THR A 24 -5.98 -13.40 -14.54
C THR A 24 -4.95 -14.39 -15.05
N TYR A 25 -5.37 -15.66 -15.16
CA TYR A 25 -4.59 -16.69 -15.84
C TYR A 25 -5.49 -17.28 -16.93
N HIS A 26 -5.10 -17.05 -18.18
CA HIS A 26 -5.83 -17.54 -19.34
C HIS A 26 -4.84 -17.76 -20.48
N ASP A 27 -4.92 -18.94 -21.11
CA ASP A 27 -4.17 -19.27 -22.33
C ASP A 27 -2.65 -19.12 -22.12
N GLY A 28 -2.14 -19.76 -21.07
CA GLY A 28 -0.74 -19.69 -20.67
C GLY A 28 -0.28 -18.34 -20.10
N THR A 29 -1.09 -17.28 -20.18
CA THR A 29 -0.69 -15.94 -19.78
C THR A 29 -1.23 -15.55 -18.41
N LEU A 30 -0.32 -15.20 -17.49
CA LEU A 30 -0.65 -14.52 -16.24
C LEU A 30 -0.64 -13.01 -16.45
N LYS A 31 -1.69 -12.28 -16.05
CA LYS A 31 -1.71 -10.81 -16.01
C LYS A 31 -2.02 -10.35 -14.59
N LEU A 32 -1.31 -9.32 -14.13
CA LEU A 32 -1.50 -8.71 -12.81
C LEU A 32 -2.06 -7.30 -12.97
N TYR A 33 -2.98 -6.92 -12.08
CA TYR A 33 -3.65 -5.63 -12.08
C TYR A 33 -3.65 -5.02 -10.69
N ALA A 34 -3.53 -3.69 -10.63
CA ALA A 34 -3.73 -2.88 -9.44
C ALA A 34 -5.10 -2.18 -9.54
N HIS A 35 -5.78 -2.05 -8.41
CA HIS A 35 -7.08 -1.39 -8.29
C HIS A 35 -6.96 -0.17 -7.39
N GLN A 36 -7.39 0.97 -7.92
CA GLN A 36 -7.48 2.25 -7.23
C GLN A 36 -8.95 2.62 -7.10
N VAL A 37 -9.30 3.19 -5.94
CA VAL A 37 -10.65 3.73 -5.73
C VAL A 37 -10.52 5.24 -5.65
N GLN A 38 -11.29 5.93 -6.48
CA GLN A 38 -11.34 7.38 -6.52
C GLN A 38 -12.69 7.86 -6.01
N ALA A 39 -12.66 8.88 -5.16
CA ALA A 39 -13.88 9.54 -4.71
C ALA A 39 -14.61 10.14 -5.93
N SER A 40 -15.93 10.06 -5.93
CA SER A 40 -16.76 10.66 -6.98
C SER A 40 -16.55 12.18 -7.00
N ALA A 41 -16.44 12.76 -8.20
CA ALA A 41 -16.37 14.21 -8.38
C ALA A 41 -17.68 14.94 -8.00
N SER A 42 -18.79 14.20 -7.91
CA SER A 42 -20.09 14.71 -7.44
C SER A 42 -20.39 14.27 -6.01
N SER A 43 -20.92 15.19 -5.19
CA SER A 43 -21.36 14.90 -3.83
C SER A 43 -22.46 13.85 -3.84
N GLY A 44 -22.22 12.70 -3.18
CA GLY A 44 -23.14 11.57 -3.15
C GLY A 44 -23.05 10.59 -4.33
N GLY A 45 -22.10 10.78 -5.26
CA GLY A 45 -21.86 9.83 -6.35
C GLY A 45 -21.17 8.54 -5.87
N ARG A 46 -21.35 7.45 -6.63
CA ARG A 46 -20.72 6.15 -6.34
C ARG A 46 -19.20 6.23 -6.58
N PRO A 47 -18.36 5.60 -5.75
CA PRO A 47 -16.91 5.55 -5.98
C PRO A 47 -16.57 4.97 -7.34
N GLU A 48 -15.57 5.57 -8.00
CA GLU A 48 -15.04 5.11 -9.28
C GLU A 48 -13.87 4.14 -9.02
N TYR A 49 -13.82 3.06 -9.79
CA TYR A 49 -12.80 2.02 -9.66
C TYR A 49 -11.94 2.02 -10.91
N HIS A 50 -10.66 2.34 -10.74
CA HIS A 50 -9.68 2.27 -11.82
C HIS A 50 -8.83 1.01 -11.68
N MET A 51 -8.69 0.28 -12.79
CA MET A 51 -7.87 -0.92 -12.87
C MET A 51 -6.72 -0.71 -13.84
N THR A 52 -5.49 -0.82 -13.37
CA THR A 52 -4.29 -0.66 -14.18
C THR A 52 -3.56 -1.99 -14.29
N LYS A 53 -3.28 -2.43 -15.51
CA LYS A 53 -2.43 -3.61 -15.74
C LYS A 53 -0.99 -3.28 -15.31
N ILE A 54 -0.45 -4.07 -14.39
CA ILE A 54 0.92 -3.92 -13.88
C ILE A 54 1.88 -4.63 -14.84
N ARG A 55 1.64 -5.94 -15.08
CA ARG A 55 2.50 -6.80 -15.91
C ARG A 55 1.73 -7.98 -16.51
N GLY A 56 2.36 -8.64 -17.47
CA GLY A 56 1.94 -9.94 -17.99
C GLY A 56 3.14 -10.86 -18.17
N PHE A 57 2.93 -12.16 -17.99
CA PHE A 57 3.95 -13.20 -18.11
C PHE A 57 3.38 -14.36 -18.93
N ASP A 58 4.13 -14.82 -19.92
CA ASP A 58 3.87 -16.11 -20.56
C ASP A 58 4.42 -17.21 -19.64
N MET A 59 3.51 -17.94 -18.99
CA MET A 59 3.85 -18.99 -18.02
C MET A 59 4.26 -20.30 -18.69
N THR A 60 4.15 -20.39 -20.03
CA THR A 60 4.38 -21.61 -20.81
C THR A 60 5.59 -21.54 -21.74
N ASP A 61 6.12 -20.33 -21.99
CA ASP A 61 7.30 -20.10 -22.83
C ASP A 61 8.59 -20.71 -22.27
N SER A 62 9.02 -20.30 -21.07
CA SER A 62 10.27 -20.76 -20.48
C SER A 62 10.20 -20.89 -18.96
N ARG A 63 11.17 -21.62 -18.39
CA ARG A 63 11.31 -21.70 -16.92
C ARG A 63 11.48 -20.32 -16.29
N ASP A 64 12.19 -19.42 -16.95
CA ASP A 64 12.51 -18.11 -16.40
C ASP A 64 11.27 -17.20 -16.38
N THR A 65 10.47 -17.19 -17.45
CA THR A 65 9.20 -16.44 -17.47
C THR A 65 8.21 -16.98 -16.45
N PHE A 66 8.14 -18.31 -16.30
CA PHE A 66 7.32 -18.95 -15.26
C PHE A 66 7.74 -18.51 -13.85
N VAL A 67 9.05 -18.59 -13.54
CA VAL A 67 9.57 -18.21 -12.21
C VAL A 67 9.33 -16.73 -11.94
N ALA A 68 9.55 -15.86 -12.93
CA ALA A 68 9.30 -14.43 -12.80
C ALA A 68 7.82 -14.13 -12.53
N GLY A 69 6.92 -14.74 -13.31
CA GLY A 69 5.47 -14.56 -13.14
C GLY A 69 4.95 -15.08 -11.80
N ALA A 70 5.36 -16.29 -11.40
CA ALA A 70 4.99 -16.87 -10.12
C ALA A 70 5.50 -16.03 -8.94
N THR A 71 6.72 -15.49 -9.05
CA THR A 71 7.30 -14.61 -8.03
C THR A 71 6.51 -13.31 -7.94
N ALA A 72 6.25 -12.64 -9.06
CA ALA A 72 5.47 -11.41 -9.09
C ALA A 72 4.06 -11.59 -8.49
N PHE A 73 3.39 -12.70 -8.80
CA PHE A 73 2.09 -13.02 -8.23
C PHE A 73 2.14 -13.20 -6.70
N ARG A 74 3.12 -13.94 -6.18
CA ARG A 74 3.29 -14.11 -4.73
C ARG A 74 3.57 -12.78 -4.03
N ASN A 75 4.48 -11.98 -4.59
CA ASN A 75 4.81 -10.66 -4.06
C ASN A 75 3.57 -9.75 -4.03
N ALA A 76 2.73 -9.76 -5.07
CA ALA A 76 1.49 -8.99 -5.10
C ALA A 76 0.52 -9.43 -3.98
N ARG A 77 0.41 -10.74 -3.71
CA ARG A 77 -0.41 -11.27 -2.60
C ARG A 77 0.14 -10.85 -1.24
N ASP A 78 1.46 -10.94 -1.05
CA ASP A 78 2.11 -10.58 0.21
C ASP A 78 2.01 -9.07 0.46
N LEU A 79 2.13 -8.26 -0.59
CA LEU A 79 1.91 -6.82 -0.52
C LEU A 79 0.46 -6.48 -0.16
N ALA A 80 -0.52 -7.13 -0.79
CA ALA A 80 -1.94 -6.98 -0.45
C ALA A 80 -2.20 -7.30 1.03
N LYS A 81 -1.60 -8.39 1.54
CA LYS A 81 -1.70 -8.78 2.94
C LYS A 81 -1.12 -7.71 3.85
N ARG A 82 0.10 -7.22 3.59
CA ARG A 82 0.74 -6.16 4.39
C ARG A 82 -0.12 -4.90 4.44
N HIS A 83 -0.66 -4.45 3.29
CA HIS A 83 -1.59 -3.32 3.27
C HIS A 83 -2.79 -3.56 4.16
N ARG A 84 -3.46 -4.70 4.00
CA ARG A 84 -4.63 -5.05 4.82
C ARG A 84 -4.31 -5.09 6.31
N ASP A 85 -3.22 -5.75 6.70
CA ASP A 85 -2.84 -5.94 8.10
C ASP A 85 -2.50 -4.58 8.74
N ASN A 86 -1.78 -3.71 8.01
CA ASN A 86 -1.49 -2.34 8.45
C ASN A 86 -2.76 -1.49 8.59
N LEU A 87 -3.70 -1.60 7.65
CA LEU A 87 -4.97 -0.87 7.70
C LEU A 87 -5.85 -1.33 8.86
N ILE A 88 -5.89 -2.64 9.14
CA ILE A 88 -6.59 -3.18 10.32
C ILE A 88 -5.96 -2.65 11.60
N GLN A 89 -4.62 -2.68 11.71
CA GLN A 89 -3.93 -2.17 12.88
C GLN A 89 -4.20 -0.68 13.10
N ALA A 90 -4.18 0.11 12.03
CA ALA A 90 -4.48 1.54 12.09
C ALA A 90 -5.94 1.81 12.51
N ALA A 91 -6.90 1.10 11.94
CA ALA A 91 -8.31 1.22 12.31
C ALA A 91 -8.54 0.85 13.78
N ASN A 92 -7.96 -0.25 14.26
CA ASN A 92 -8.07 -0.68 15.65
C ASN A 92 -7.41 0.31 16.62
N ALA A 93 -6.30 0.95 16.22
CA ALA A 93 -5.64 1.96 17.03
C ALA A 93 -6.54 3.20 17.25
N LYS A 94 -7.39 3.56 16.27
CA LYS A 94 -8.37 4.65 16.44
C LYS A 94 -9.39 4.35 17.54
N ILE A 95 -9.90 3.11 17.61
CA ILE A 95 -10.82 2.66 18.67
C ILE A 95 -10.15 2.76 20.04
N ALA A 96 -8.92 2.26 20.16
CA ALA A 96 -8.19 2.28 21.43
C ALA A 96 -7.92 3.71 21.91
N VAL A 97 -7.73 4.67 20.99
CA VAL A 97 -7.62 6.09 21.33
C VAL A 97 -8.98 6.65 21.74
N GLU A 98 -10.08 6.33 21.05
CA GLU A 98 -11.42 6.76 21.45
C GLU A 98 -11.81 6.23 22.85
N ASP A 99 -11.48 4.98 23.17
CA ASP A 99 -11.71 4.39 24.49
C ASP A 99 -10.82 5.04 25.58
N ALA A 100 -9.56 5.35 25.24
CA ALA A 100 -8.65 6.07 26.13
C ALA A 100 -9.09 7.54 26.35
N VAL A 101 -9.58 8.21 25.31
CA VAL A 101 -10.13 9.57 25.41
C VAL A 101 -11.46 9.55 26.15
N ALA A 102 -12.31 8.54 25.98
CA ALA A 102 -13.54 8.41 26.77
C ALA A 102 -13.25 8.20 28.27
N THR A 103 -12.21 7.43 28.60
CA THR A 103 -11.78 7.25 30.00
C THR A 103 -11.04 8.46 30.57
N ASP A 104 -10.30 9.20 29.74
CA ASP A 104 -9.64 10.46 30.16
C ASP A 104 -10.64 11.62 30.24
N VAL A 105 -11.67 11.69 29.39
CA VAL A 105 -12.79 12.65 29.52
C VAL A 105 -13.55 12.42 30.82
N VAL A 106 -13.74 11.17 31.25
CA VAL A 106 -14.31 10.84 32.57
C VAL A 106 -13.40 11.30 33.72
N LEU A 107 -12.08 11.39 33.54
CA LEU A 107 -11.14 11.95 34.53
C LEU A 107 -11.00 13.48 34.42
N VAL A 108 -11.14 14.06 33.23
CA VAL A 108 -11.04 15.50 32.94
C VAL A 108 -12.32 16.24 33.33
N GLU A 109 -13.49 15.59 33.33
CA GLU A 109 -14.70 16.14 33.96
C GLU A 109 -14.50 16.45 35.46
N SER A 110 -13.47 15.87 36.09
CA SER A 110 -13.12 16.17 37.49
C SER A 110 -12.20 17.38 37.67
N LEU A 111 -11.44 17.84 36.66
CA LEU A 111 -10.54 19.00 36.78
C LEU A 111 -10.42 19.71 35.41
N GLY A 112 -11.22 20.75 35.24
CA GLY A 112 -11.45 21.43 33.97
C GLY A 112 -10.24 22.13 33.32
N GLU A 113 -10.46 22.42 32.03
CA GLU A 113 -9.67 23.23 31.09
C GLU A 113 -8.32 22.67 30.64
N GLN A 114 -8.26 22.00 29.47
CA GLN A 114 -7.23 22.21 28.42
C GLN A 114 -7.71 21.68 27.04
N THR A 115 -8.39 22.53 26.29
CA THR A 115 -8.91 22.22 24.92
C THR A 115 -7.81 22.21 23.85
N GLU A 116 -6.58 22.65 24.12
CA GLU A 116 -5.52 22.76 23.09
C GLU A 116 -4.72 21.45 22.83
N ARG A 117 -4.81 20.43 23.70
CA ARG A 117 -4.03 19.18 23.52
C ARG A 117 -4.61 18.23 22.47
N VAL A 118 -5.92 18.25 22.26
CA VAL A 118 -6.61 17.28 21.39
C VAL A 118 -6.30 17.55 19.91
N ASP A 119 -6.25 18.82 19.50
CA ASP A 119 -5.91 19.21 18.12
C ASP A 119 -4.44 18.91 17.78
N SER A 120 -3.55 19.01 18.78
CA SER A 120 -2.13 18.67 18.62
C SER A 120 -1.94 17.17 18.36
N ILE A 121 -2.68 16.29 19.06
CA ILE A 121 -2.61 14.84 18.87
C ILE A 121 -3.11 14.43 17.48
N ARG A 122 -4.21 15.03 17.00
CA ARG A 122 -4.76 14.74 15.66
C ARG A 122 -3.79 15.13 14.55
N SER A 123 -3.10 16.27 14.70
CA SER A 123 -2.08 16.75 13.75
C SER A 123 -0.82 15.88 13.72
N VAL A 124 -0.38 15.40 14.90
CA VAL A 124 0.77 14.49 15.04
C VAL A 124 0.50 13.10 14.45
N GLN A 125 -0.75 12.62 14.46
CA GLN A 125 -1.10 11.35 13.84
C GLN A 125 -1.18 11.41 12.30
N SER A 126 -1.64 12.54 11.75
CA SER A 126 -1.66 12.80 10.29
C SER A 126 -0.25 12.81 9.69
N THR A 127 0.73 13.37 10.40
CA THR A 127 2.15 13.36 10.01
C THR A 127 2.76 11.95 10.09
N ARG A 128 2.48 11.21 11.17
CA ARG A 128 3.00 9.85 11.36
C ARG A 128 2.50 8.84 10.32
N TRP A 129 1.29 9.00 9.80
CA TRP A 129 0.75 8.16 8.70
C TRP A 129 1.46 8.42 7.38
N LYS A 130 1.73 9.70 7.08
CA LYS A 130 2.47 10.11 5.89
C LYS A 130 3.92 9.59 5.94
N ASP A 131 4.54 9.62 7.11
CA ASP A 131 5.90 9.09 7.31
C ASP A 131 5.96 7.57 7.11
N ALA A 132 4.96 6.82 7.59
CA ALA A 132 4.89 5.37 7.40
C ALA A 132 4.66 4.99 5.93
N HIS A 133 3.86 5.78 5.21
CA HIS A 133 3.65 5.63 3.77
C HIS A 133 4.95 5.90 2.98
N ASP A 134 5.63 7.01 3.28
CA ASP A 134 6.89 7.39 2.64
C ASP A 134 8.01 6.38 2.93
N ALA A 135 8.04 5.81 4.14
CA ALA A 135 8.98 4.76 4.50
C ALA A 135 8.76 3.47 3.68
N LEU A 136 7.49 3.07 3.49
CA LEU A 136 7.15 1.91 2.65
C LEU A 136 7.49 2.16 1.18
N GLN A 137 7.20 3.35 0.65
CA GLN A 137 7.58 3.69 -0.72
C GLN A 137 9.09 3.68 -0.93
N LYS A 138 9.87 4.20 0.02
CA LYS A 138 11.34 4.17 -0.02
C LYS A 138 11.90 2.75 0.04
N GLN A 139 11.29 1.86 0.83
CA GLN A 139 11.73 0.46 0.90
C GLN A 139 11.46 -0.29 -0.41
N ILE A 140 10.36 0.05 -1.10
CA ILE A 140 10.03 -0.52 -2.41
C ILE A 140 10.93 0.05 -3.51
N ALA A 141 11.25 1.35 -3.46
CA ALA A 141 12.15 2.00 -4.42
C ALA A 141 13.64 1.62 -4.23
N GLY A 142 14.06 1.32 -2.99
CA GLY A 142 15.43 0.92 -2.66
C GLY A 142 15.78 -0.53 -2.99
N GLU A 143 14.82 -1.33 -3.47
CA GLU A 143 15.04 -2.71 -3.95
C GLU A 143 15.41 -2.75 -5.45
N GLU A 144 15.95 -1.66 -6.00
CA GLU A 144 16.70 -1.70 -7.26
C GLU A 144 18.05 -2.40 -7.04
N ARG A 145 18.15 -3.61 -7.59
CA ARG A 145 19.38 -4.42 -7.62
C ARG A 145 20.56 -3.57 -8.12
N GLN A 146 21.65 -3.59 -7.37
CA GLN A 146 22.96 -3.12 -7.82
C GLN A 146 23.29 -3.75 -9.18
N PRO A 147 23.77 -2.97 -10.17
CA PRO A 147 24.35 -3.56 -11.38
C PRO A 147 25.63 -4.28 -10.97
N HIS A 148 25.67 -5.59 -11.20
CA HIS A 148 26.92 -6.34 -11.21
C HIS A 148 27.82 -5.71 -12.26
N SER A 149 28.96 -5.18 -11.82
CA SER A 149 30.04 -4.69 -12.68
C SER A 149 30.51 -5.84 -13.58
N GLU A 150 30.34 -5.65 -14.89
CA GLU A 150 31.18 -6.30 -15.89
C GLU A 150 32.61 -5.82 -15.66
N ASP A 151 33.53 -6.75 -15.39
CA ASP A 151 34.96 -6.48 -15.47
C ASP A 151 35.48 -7.24 -16.71
N ASP A 152 35.79 -6.46 -17.73
CA ASP A 152 36.45 -6.86 -18.96
C ASP A 152 37.83 -7.45 -18.69
N ALA A 153 38.11 -8.60 -19.31
CA ALA A 153 39.48 -8.97 -19.65
C ALA A 153 39.51 -9.51 -21.08
N ASN A 154 39.56 -8.57 -22.02
CA ASN A 154 39.94 -8.72 -23.41
C ASN A 154 41.29 -9.46 -23.57
N SER A 155 41.31 -10.51 -24.40
CA SER A 155 42.46 -10.87 -25.23
C SER A 155 42.02 -11.70 -26.45
N GLN A 156 41.80 -10.99 -27.56
CA GLN A 156 41.78 -11.51 -28.95
C GLN A 156 43.20 -11.96 -29.41
N PRO A 157 43.40 -12.50 -30.64
CA PRO A 157 42.51 -13.23 -31.58
C PRO A 157 43.15 -14.54 -32.12
N TYR A 158 42.43 -15.33 -32.92
CA TYR A 158 43.09 -16.04 -34.02
C TYR A 158 42.19 -16.19 -35.25
N VAL A 159 42.72 -15.70 -36.37
CA VAL A 159 42.18 -15.80 -37.73
C VAL A 159 42.82 -17.01 -38.41
N ALA A 160 41.99 -17.84 -39.04
CA ALA A 160 42.25 -18.46 -40.36
C ALA A 160 40.94 -19.09 -40.85
#